data_AF-A0A7W1UVD6-F1
#
_entry.id   AF-A0A7W1UVD6-F1
#
_cell.length_a   1.000
_cell.length_b   1.000
_cell.length_c   1.000
_cell.angle_alpha   90.00
_cell.angle_beta   90.00
_cell.angle_gamma   90.00
#
_symmetry.space_group_name_H-M   'P 1'
#
loop_
_entity.id
_entity.type
_entity.pdbx_description
1 polymer ?
#
loop_
_entity_poly.entity_id
_entity_poly.type
_entity_poly.pdbx_seq_one_letter_code
_entity_poly.pdbx_strand_id
1 'polypeptide(L)'
;MLSSARRCTAITLGGLAERARIDDDRRTTARDLDGGTWSIPASAVWPTSVSSSRSTTPQPVGAATALRRERAILQGLSDRLGREGVLARAAGVDLPTVQGLSSGDVVVLDGRVGHHVPTVVMIGEHVLRWGAGSTWKRAVDRALYATSTPDNNASRSELRAVAAELATVGLTVGVVDVGTELLQASGVFRCSVQLLLCDDQQSRISATAAASLTEAATAV
;
A
#
# COMPACT_ATOMS: atom_id res chain seq x y z
N MET A 1 22.65 19.61 -7.76
CA MET A 1 21.46 20.37 -7.30
C MET A 1 20.54 19.41 -6.57
N LEU A 2 20.42 19.53 -5.24
CA LEU A 2 19.46 18.76 -4.46
C LEU A 2 18.09 19.42 -4.68
N SER A 3 17.18 18.77 -5.41
CA SER A 3 15.78 19.21 -5.40
C SER A 3 15.26 19.05 -3.97
N SER A 4 14.69 20.11 -3.41
CA SER A 4 14.05 20.05 -2.11
C SER A 4 12.91 19.03 -2.17
N ALA A 5 13.00 17.94 -1.41
CA ALA A 5 11.94 16.95 -1.33
C ALA A 5 10.64 17.65 -0.90
N ARG A 6 9.57 17.44 -1.66
CA ARG A 6 8.26 18.03 -1.35
C ARG A 6 7.70 17.36 -0.10
N ARG A 7 7.06 18.13 0.78
CA ARG A 7 6.46 17.55 1.99
C ARG A 7 5.21 16.77 1.60
N CYS A 8 5.04 15.59 2.19
CA CYS A 8 3.84 14.80 2.02
C CYS A 8 3.52 14.08 3.33
N THR A 9 2.24 13.78 3.54
CA THR A 9 1.77 13.14 4.78
C THR A 9 1.54 11.66 4.55
N ALA A 10 2.03 10.81 5.45
CA ALA A 10 1.75 9.38 5.44
C ALA A 10 0.47 9.07 6.21
N ILE A 11 -0.31 8.11 5.70
CA ILE A 11 -1.51 7.62 6.38
C ILE A 11 -1.12 6.59 7.43
N THR A 12 -1.62 6.80 8.65
CA THR A 12 -1.41 5.87 9.76
C THR A 12 -2.02 4.50 9.46
N LEU A 13 -1.39 3.44 9.95
CA LEU A 13 -1.95 2.10 9.81
C LEU A 13 -3.26 2.00 10.63
N GLY A 14 -4.32 1.49 10.00
CA GLY A 14 -5.67 1.41 10.57
C GLY A 14 -6.48 2.68 10.39
N GLY A 15 -5.92 3.71 9.75
CA GLY A 15 -6.56 5.01 9.55
C GLY A 15 -6.86 5.32 8.09
N LEU A 16 -6.89 4.31 7.21
CA LEU A 16 -7.06 4.54 5.78
C LEU A 16 -8.48 5.00 5.42
N ALA A 17 -9.51 4.49 6.10
CA ALA A 17 -10.89 4.93 5.89
C ALA A 17 -11.10 6.40 6.29
N GLU A 18 -10.52 6.81 7.43
CA GLU A 18 -10.64 8.15 8.00
C GLU A 18 -9.57 9.11 7.45
N ARG A 19 -8.64 8.60 6.63
CA ARG A 19 -7.47 9.34 6.14
C ARG A 19 -6.65 9.95 7.28
N ALA A 20 -6.54 9.22 8.38
CA ALA A 20 -5.80 9.66 9.55
C ALA A 20 -4.30 9.75 9.25
N ARG A 21 -3.72 10.87 9.65
CA ARG A 21 -2.38 11.30 9.26
C ARG A 21 -1.39 11.03 10.39
N ILE A 22 -0.16 10.66 10.02
CA ILE A 22 0.94 10.62 10.98
C ILE A 22 1.50 12.03 11.14
N ASP A 23 1.46 12.53 12.37
CA ASP A 23 2.10 13.79 12.76
C ASP A 23 3.41 13.51 13.48
N ASP A 24 4.52 13.83 12.82
CA ASP A 24 5.89 13.62 13.31
C ASP A 24 6.82 14.65 12.65
N ASP A 25 7.70 15.22 13.46
CA ASP A 25 8.73 16.17 13.03
C ASP A 25 9.93 15.48 12.40
N ARG A 26 10.21 14.22 12.78
CA ARG A 26 11.27 13.44 12.16
C ARG A 26 10.84 13.02 10.77
N ARG A 27 11.67 13.31 9.78
CA ARG A 27 11.37 13.02 8.37
C ARG A 27 12.36 12.04 7.76
N THR A 28 11.88 11.27 6.80
CA THR A 28 12.67 10.41 5.93
C THR A 28 12.26 10.61 4.47
N THR A 29 13.08 10.11 3.56
CA THR A 29 12.89 10.26 2.12
C THR A 29 12.16 9.05 1.55
N ALA A 30 11.01 9.28 0.92
CA ALA A 30 10.31 8.30 0.12
C ALA A 30 10.41 8.67 -1.36
N ARG A 31 10.36 7.67 -2.24
CA ARG A 31 10.22 7.86 -3.69
C ARG A 31 8.89 7.31 -4.15
N ASP A 32 8.17 8.07 -4.98
CA ASP A 32 7.01 7.53 -5.66
C ASP A 32 7.44 6.58 -6.81
N LEU A 33 6.45 6.06 -7.54
CA LEU A 33 6.69 5.12 -8.63
C LEU A 33 7.26 5.79 -9.90
N ASP A 34 7.10 7.10 -10.03
CA ASP A 34 7.62 7.90 -11.14
C ASP A 34 9.01 8.49 -10.83
N GLY A 35 9.54 8.22 -9.63
CA GLY A 35 10.83 8.69 -9.16
C GLY A 35 10.80 10.06 -8.46
N GLY A 36 9.62 10.65 -8.28
CA GLY A 36 9.43 11.83 -7.46
C GLY A 36 9.83 11.58 -6.01
N THR A 37 10.45 12.57 -5.38
CA THR A 37 11.00 12.45 -4.03
C THR A 37 10.18 13.24 -3.03
N TRP A 38 9.76 12.57 -1.96
CA TRP A 38 8.88 13.09 -0.92
C TRP A 38 9.54 13.00 0.45
N SER A 39 9.32 14.02 1.27
CA SER A 39 9.67 14.04 2.70
C SER A 39 8.46 13.59 3.51
N ILE A 40 8.56 12.43 4.16
CA ILE A 40 7.47 11.80 4.93
C ILE A 40 7.85 11.60 6.40
N PRO A 41 6.89 11.48 7.34
CA PRO A 41 7.15 11.09 8.73
C PRO A 41 8.02 9.83 8.86
N ALA A 42 9.07 9.87 9.68
CA ALA A 42 9.96 8.72 9.91
C ALA A 42 9.24 7.60 10.66
N SER A 43 8.34 7.93 11.58
CA SER A 43 7.47 6.99 12.29
C SER A 43 6.54 6.18 11.38
N ALA A 44 6.29 6.61 10.14
CA ALA A 44 5.57 5.81 9.14
C ALA A 44 6.33 4.54 8.75
N VAL A 45 7.66 4.63 8.73
CA VAL A 45 8.56 3.53 8.36
C VAL A 45 9.00 2.78 9.61
N TRP A 46 9.38 3.50 10.66
CA TRP A 46 9.91 2.95 11.91
C TRP A 46 9.01 3.39 13.07
N PRO A 47 7.87 2.73 13.30
CA PRO A 47 6.95 3.10 14.37
C PRO A 47 7.68 3.00 15.72
N THR A 48 7.70 4.12 16.45
CA THR A 48 8.42 4.28 17.72
C THR A 48 7.71 3.62 18.90
N SER A 49 6.45 3.22 18.75
CA SER A 49 5.66 2.54 19.77
C SER A 49 5.23 1.15 19.29
N VAL A 50 5.85 0.10 19.82
CA VAL A 50 5.17 -1.19 19.96
C VAL A 50 5.13 -1.50 21.45
N SER A 51 3.95 -1.33 22.01
CA SER A 51 3.60 -1.77 23.35
C SER A 51 3.94 -3.25 23.53
N SER A 52 4.44 -3.55 24.71
CA SER A 52 4.78 -4.86 25.25
C SER A 52 3.68 -5.91 25.07
N SER A 53 3.70 -6.68 23.98
CA SER A 53 3.16 -8.05 23.97
C SER A 53 3.77 -8.84 22.80
N ARG A 54 4.73 -9.72 23.13
CA ARG A 54 5.20 -10.90 22.35
C ARG A 54 5.26 -10.77 20.81
N SER A 55 5.92 -9.74 20.30
CA SER A 55 6.61 -9.80 19.00
C SER A 55 7.96 -9.11 19.14
N THR A 56 9.06 -9.83 18.95
CA THR A 56 10.42 -9.37 19.25
C THR A 56 11.00 -8.37 18.24
N THR A 57 10.24 -7.92 17.24
CA THR A 57 10.55 -6.69 16.51
C THR A 57 9.26 -6.04 15.99
N PRO A 58 9.13 -4.70 16.06
CA PRO A 58 8.16 -3.98 15.24
C PRO A 58 8.42 -4.33 13.78
N GLN A 59 7.55 -5.09 13.13
CA GLN A 59 7.66 -5.22 11.68
C GLN A 59 7.23 -3.89 11.08
N PRO A 60 8.10 -3.22 10.29
CA PRO A 60 7.75 -2.00 9.62
C PRO A 60 6.55 -2.26 8.71
N VAL A 61 5.56 -1.37 8.74
CA VAL A 61 4.36 -1.50 7.92
C VAL A 61 4.74 -1.39 6.45
N GLY A 62 4.14 -2.23 5.61
CA GLY A 62 4.42 -2.30 4.18
C GLY A 62 5.84 -2.79 3.87
N ALA A 63 6.52 -3.44 4.82
CA ALA A 63 7.86 -3.94 4.62
C ALA A 63 7.88 -5.21 3.77
N ALA A 64 8.76 -5.23 2.78
CA ALA A 64 8.88 -6.36 1.88
C ALA A 64 10.31 -6.53 1.36
N THR A 65 10.63 -7.75 0.96
CA THR A 65 11.92 -8.11 0.38
C THR A 65 11.71 -9.01 -0.83
N ALA A 66 12.36 -8.68 -1.94
CA ALA A 66 12.34 -9.51 -3.14
C ALA A 66 13.60 -9.28 -3.99
N LEU A 67 13.90 -10.22 -4.89
CA LEU A 67 14.98 -10.08 -5.88
C LEU A 67 14.67 -9.06 -6.98
N ARG A 68 13.49 -8.42 -6.95
CA ARG A 68 13.06 -7.41 -7.91
C ARG A 68 12.28 -6.30 -7.22
N ARG A 69 12.55 -5.06 -7.62
CA ARG A 69 11.94 -3.85 -7.04
C ARG A 69 10.42 -3.87 -7.10
N GLU A 70 9.84 -4.07 -8.29
CA GLU A 70 8.38 -4.03 -8.48
C GLU A 70 7.67 -5.10 -7.64
N ARG A 71 8.31 -6.26 -7.47
CA ARG A 71 7.78 -7.35 -6.63
C ARG A 71 7.85 -7.00 -5.15
N ALA A 72 8.96 -6.42 -4.68
CA ALA A 72 9.07 -5.94 -3.30
C ALA A 72 7.98 -4.90 -3.02
N ILE A 73 7.74 -3.97 -3.95
CA ILE A 73 6.68 -2.96 -3.79
C ILE A 73 5.28 -3.58 -3.78
N LEU A 74 4.96 -4.51 -4.69
CA LEU A 74 3.64 -5.18 -4.68
C LEU A 74 3.39 -5.98 -3.40
N GLN A 75 4.43 -6.64 -2.88
CA GLN A 75 4.34 -7.35 -1.60
C GLN A 75 4.18 -6.36 -0.43
N GLY A 76 4.89 -5.24 -0.45
CA GLY A 76 4.74 -4.17 0.54
C GLY A 76 3.36 -3.52 0.50
N LEU A 77 2.79 -3.29 -0.70
CA LEU A 77 1.41 -2.83 -0.86
C LEU A 77 0.41 -3.85 -0.32
N SER A 78 0.65 -5.15 -0.55
CA SER A 78 -0.21 -6.20 -0.01
C SER A 78 -0.18 -6.23 1.51
N ASP A 79 0.99 -6.12 2.14
CA ASP A 79 1.12 -5.96 3.59
C ASP A 79 0.41 -4.69 4.08
N ARG A 80 0.67 -3.55 3.44
CA ARG A 80 0.09 -2.26 3.84
C ARG A 80 -1.43 -2.26 3.77
N LEU A 81 -2.04 -2.75 2.69
CA LEU A 81 -3.49 -2.78 2.47
C LEU A 81 -4.16 -3.93 3.24
N GLY A 82 -3.53 -5.10 3.29
CA GLY A 82 -4.05 -6.25 4.03
C GLY A 82 -4.19 -5.96 5.52
N ARG A 83 -3.21 -5.29 6.13
CA ARG A 83 -3.29 -4.88 7.54
C ARG A 83 -4.39 -3.86 7.82
N GLU A 84 -4.75 -3.00 6.86
CA GLU A 84 -5.92 -2.11 7.00
C GLU A 84 -7.22 -2.91 7.14
N GLY A 85 -7.41 -3.91 6.28
CA GLY A 85 -8.56 -4.81 6.39
C GLY A 85 -8.60 -5.57 7.73
N VAL A 86 -7.45 -6.07 8.20
CA VAL A 86 -7.36 -6.74 9.52
C VAL A 86 -7.73 -5.79 10.66
N LEU A 87 -7.20 -4.57 10.65
CA LEU A 87 -7.46 -3.60 11.72
C LEU A 87 -8.88 -3.05 11.68
N ALA A 88 -9.43 -2.79 10.49
CA ALA A 88 -10.83 -2.41 10.34
C ALA A 88 -11.74 -3.49 10.93
N ARG A 89 -11.49 -4.77 10.61
CA ARG A 89 -12.25 -5.89 11.20
C ARG A 89 -12.11 -5.94 12.72
N ALA A 90 -10.89 -5.77 13.24
CA ALA A 90 -10.63 -5.74 14.69
C ALA A 90 -11.32 -4.55 15.39
N ALA A 91 -11.49 -3.43 14.70
CA ALA A 91 -12.23 -2.25 15.17
C ALA A 91 -13.76 -2.39 15.05
N GLY A 92 -14.26 -3.55 14.59
CA GLY A 92 -15.69 -3.82 14.47
C GLY A 92 -16.32 -3.39 13.14
N VAL A 93 -15.52 -2.98 12.15
CA VAL A 93 -16.04 -2.73 10.80
C VAL A 93 -16.52 -4.05 10.18
N ASP A 94 -17.72 -4.04 9.63
CA ASP A 94 -18.31 -5.18 8.93
C ASP A 94 -17.76 -5.25 7.50
N LEU A 95 -16.74 -6.09 7.30
CA LEU A 95 -16.14 -6.32 5.99
C LEU A 95 -16.90 -7.43 5.25
N PRO A 96 -17.26 -7.25 3.96
CA PRO A 96 -17.97 -8.27 3.20
C PRO A 96 -17.17 -9.58 3.11
N THR A 97 -17.85 -10.72 3.33
CA THR A 97 -17.27 -12.05 3.10
C THR A 97 -17.25 -12.39 1.62
N VAL A 98 -16.12 -12.91 1.13
CA VAL A 98 -15.96 -13.40 -0.24
C VAL A 98 -16.48 -14.84 -0.32
N GLN A 99 -17.58 -15.02 -1.04
CA GLN A 99 -18.24 -16.32 -1.21
C GLN A 99 -17.38 -17.29 -2.04
N GLY A 100 -17.46 -18.59 -1.74
CA GLY A 100 -16.79 -19.65 -2.50
C GLY A 100 -15.30 -19.86 -2.21
N LEU A 101 -14.69 -19.05 -1.33
CA LEU A 101 -13.29 -19.20 -0.88
C LEU A 101 -13.18 -19.53 0.61
N SER A 102 -14.28 -19.44 1.35
CA SER A 102 -14.31 -19.79 2.77
C SER A 102 -14.31 -21.32 2.92
N SER A 103 -13.42 -21.84 3.76
CA SER A 103 -13.32 -23.26 4.09
C SER A 103 -13.27 -23.39 5.59
N GLY A 104 -14.28 -24.05 6.18
CA GLY A 104 -14.38 -24.36 7.61
C GLY A 104 -13.96 -23.22 8.53
N ASP A 105 -12.70 -23.27 8.95
CA ASP A 105 -12.09 -22.40 9.95
C ASP A 105 -11.48 -21.10 9.40
N VAL A 106 -11.59 -20.84 8.09
CA VAL A 106 -11.04 -19.65 7.44
C VAL A 106 -12.14 -18.81 6.80
N VAL A 107 -12.26 -17.57 7.28
CA VAL A 107 -13.10 -16.53 6.71
C VAL A 107 -12.26 -15.72 5.72
N VAL A 108 -12.81 -15.52 4.53
CA VAL A 108 -12.19 -14.67 3.48
C VAL A 108 -12.98 -13.39 3.37
N LEU A 109 -12.33 -12.26 3.58
CA LEU A 109 -12.92 -10.93 3.62
C LEU A 109 -12.43 -10.08 2.45
N ASP A 110 -13.31 -9.21 1.97
CA ASP A 110 -12.98 -8.09 1.12
C ASP A 110 -12.29 -7.00 1.96
N GLY A 111 -10.98 -6.87 1.81
CA GLY A 111 -10.13 -5.96 2.57
C GLY A 111 -10.09 -4.54 2.02
N ARG A 112 -11.00 -4.15 1.12
CA ARG A 112 -11.07 -2.78 0.58
C ARG A 112 -11.54 -1.80 1.64
N VAL A 113 -10.59 -1.07 2.23
CA VAL A 113 -10.85 -0.08 3.29
C VAL A 113 -10.34 1.29 2.85
N GLY A 114 -11.24 2.21 2.46
CA GLY A 114 -10.86 3.54 1.99
C GLY A 114 -10.14 3.58 0.62
N HIS A 115 -10.11 2.46 -0.11
CA HIS A 115 -9.56 2.35 -1.47
C HIS A 115 -10.33 1.33 -2.31
N HIS A 116 -10.05 1.29 -3.61
CA HIS A 116 -10.72 0.39 -4.55
C HIS A 116 -9.86 -0.80 -5.01
N VAL A 117 -8.56 -0.81 -4.70
CA VAL A 117 -7.65 -1.94 -5.01
C VAL A 117 -8.20 -3.27 -4.48
N PRO A 118 -8.43 -4.29 -5.33
CA PRO A 118 -8.79 -5.63 -4.88
C PRO A 118 -7.85 -6.14 -3.80
N THR A 119 -8.39 -6.39 -2.62
CA THR A 119 -7.63 -6.80 -1.43
C THR A 119 -8.40 -7.90 -0.72
N VAL A 120 -7.71 -9.01 -0.45
CA VAL A 120 -8.25 -10.19 0.23
C VAL A 120 -7.57 -10.29 1.59
N VAL A 121 -8.36 -10.54 2.62
CA VAL A 121 -7.87 -10.89 3.96
C VAL A 121 -8.44 -12.25 4.34
N MET A 122 -7.58 -13.18 4.73
CA MET A 122 -7.95 -14.53 5.17
C MET A 122 -7.64 -14.65 6.65
N ILE A 123 -8.66 -14.94 7.45
CA ILE A 123 -8.56 -15.06 8.91
C ILE A 123 -9.12 -16.42 9.33
N GLY A 124 -8.30 -17.21 10.01
CA GLY A 124 -8.69 -18.44 10.68
C GLY A 124 -7.84 -18.69 11.92
N GLU A 125 -8.12 -19.77 12.65
CA GLU A 125 -7.49 -20.04 13.97
C GLU A 125 -5.95 -19.97 13.93
N HIS A 126 -5.36 -20.46 12.84
CA HIS A 126 -3.90 -20.46 12.63
C HIS A 126 -3.48 -19.80 11.31
N VAL A 127 -4.40 -19.07 10.68
CA VAL A 127 -4.19 -18.49 9.35
C VAL A 127 -4.49 -17.00 9.42
N LEU A 128 -3.45 -16.19 9.20
CA LEU A 128 -3.60 -14.78 8.90
C LEU A 128 -2.82 -14.48 7.63
N ARG A 129 -3.53 -14.29 6.52
CA ARG A 129 -2.93 -14.00 5.21
C ARG A 129 -3.69 -12.89 4.52
N TRP A 130 -3.04 -12.25 3.57
CA TRP A 130 -3.65 -11.22 2.77
C TRP A 130 -2.95 -11.10 1.42
N GLY A 131 -3.64 -10.48 0.47
CA GLY A 131 -3.09 -10.16 -0.84
C GLY A 131 -3.85 -9.01 -1.45
N ALA A 132 -3.13 -8.01 -1.96
CA ALA A 132 -3.71 -6.95 -2.78
C ALA A 132 -3.18 -7.08 -4.20
N GLY A 133 -3.97 -6.79 -5.22
CA GLY A 133 -3.54 -6.89 -6.62
C GLY A 133 -4.40 -6.07 -7.56
N SER A 134 -4.01 -6.00 -8.84
CA SER A 134 -4.78 -5.24 -9.85
C SER A 134 -6.12 -5.89 -10.20
N THR A 135 -6.32 -7.16 -9.85
CA THR A 135 -7.57 -7.89 -10.03
C THR A 135 -7.85 -8.76 -8.81
N TRP A 136 -9.12 -9.16 -8.63
CA TRP A 136 -9.52 -10.11 -7.59
C TRP A 136 -8.72 -11.41 -7.64
N LYS A 137 -8.51 -11.98 -8.84
CA LYS A 137 -7.70 -13.19 -9.01
C LYS A 137 -6.27 -13.00 -8.47
N ARG A 138 -5.64 -11.85 -8.77
CA ARG A 138 -4.29 -11.54 -8.26
C ARG A 138 -4.26 -11.38 -6.74
N ALA A 139 -5.27 -10.72 -6.17
CA ALA A 139 -5.40 -10.57 -4.73
C ALA A 139 -5.55 -11.93 -4.03
N VAL A 140 -6.40 -12.81 -4.55
CA VAL A 140 -6.60 -14.18 -4.06
C VAL A 140 -5.33 -15.02 -4.21
N ASP A 141 -4.72 -15.05 -5.40
CA ASP A 141 -3.48 -15.81 -5.64
C ASP A 141 -2.38 -15.38 -4.67
N ARG A 142 -2.28 -14.07 -4.39
CA ARG A 142 -1.29 -13.53 -3.47
C ARG A 142 -1.62 -13.86 -2.00
N ALA A 143 -2.90 -13.86 -1.61
CA ALA A 143 -3.31 -14.29 -0.27
C ALA A 143 -3.07 -15.79 -0.04
N LEU A 144 -3.29 -16.63 -1.06
CA LEU A 144 -3.12 -18.08 -0.97
C LEU A 144 -1.66 -18.52 -1.04
N TYR A 145 -0.89 -17.98 -1.98
CA TYR A 145 0.44 -18.49 -2.32
C TYR A 145 1.59 -17.59 -1.88
N ALA A 146 1.30 -16.44 -1.25
CA ALA A 146 2.22 -15.36 -0.85
C ALA A 146 3.01 -14.71 -2.02
N THR A 147 3.28 -15.46 -3.08
CA THR A 147 4.13 -15.08 -4.20
C THR A 147 3.86 -15.99 -5.41
N SER A 148 2.74 -15.85 -6.10
CA SER A 148 2.74 -16.27 -7.51
C SER A 148 3.74 -15.37 -8.25
N THR A 149 4.67 -15.95 -9.01
CA THR A 149 5.71 -15.24 -9.76
C THR A 149 5.24 -14.90 -11.16
N PRO A 150 4.63 -13.73 -11.41
CA PRO A 150 4.55 -13.21 -12.75
C PRO A 150 5.94 -12.90 -13.29
N ASP A 151 6.08 -12.89 -14.62
CA ASP A 151 7.26 -12.33 -15.27
C ASP A 151 7.43 -10.83 -14.93
N ASN A 152 8.54 -10.24 -15.38
CA ASN A 152 8.90 -8.87 -15.02
C ASN A 152 7.90 -7.83 -15.56
N ASN A 153 7.45 -8.01 -16.80
CA ASN A 153 6.55 -7.08 -17.46
C ASN A 153 5.17 -7.11 -16.80
N ALA A 154 4.71 -8.29 -16.40
CA ALA A 154 3.47 -8.46 -15.65
C ALA A 154 3.54 -7.80 -14.26
N SER A 155 4.67 -7.88 -13.55
CA SER A 155 4.83 -7.21 -12.24
C SER A 155 4.76 -5.68 -12.35
N ARG A 156 5.42 -5.11 -13.36
CA ARG A 156 5.40 -3.65 -13.60
C ARG A 156 4.02 -3.16 -14.02
N SER A 157 3.36 -3.88 -14.94
CA SER A 157 2.01 -3.56 -15.38
C SER A 157 1.01 -3.63 -14.22
N GLU A 158 1.09 -4.68 -13.40
CA GLU A 158 0.27 -4.83 -12.20
C GLU A 158 0.49 -3.68 -11.21
N LEU A 159 1.75 -3.32 -10.94
CA LEU A 159 2.07 -2.22 -10.01
C LEU A 159 1.50 -0.88 -10.51
N ARG A 160 1.58 -0.59 -11.81
CA ARG A 160 0.97 0.60 -12.39
C ARG A 160 -0.55 0.60 -12.25
N ALA A 161 -1.19 -0.53 -12.51
CA ALA A 161 -2.64 -0.65 -12.37
C ALA A 161 -3.10 -0.45 -10.91
N VAL A 162 -2.40 -1.06 -9.95
CA VAL A 162 -2.68 -0.86 -8.52
C VAL A 162 -2.47 0.60 -8.11
N ALA A 163 -1.39 1.23 -8.57
CA ALA A 163 -1.11 2.62 -8.25
C ALA A 163 -2.13 3.58 -8.88
N ALA A 164 -2.58 3.32 -10.10
CA ALA A 164 -3.64 4.09 -10.74
C ALA A 164 -4.94 4.00 -9.95
N GLU A 165 -5.31 2.80 -9.46
CA GLU A 165 -6.50 2.60 -8.63
C GLU A 165 -6.39 3.30 -7.26
N LEU A 166 -5.20 3.38 -6.68
CA LEU A 166 -4.98 4.18 -5.46
C LEU A 166 -5.08 5.68 -5.75
N ALA A 167 -4.60 6.12 -6.90
CA ALA A 167 -4.64 7.52 -7.30
C ALA A 167 -6.08 8.03 -7.50
N THR A 168 -7.04 7.18 -7.90
CA THR A 168 -8.46 7.58 -8.05
C THR A 168 -9.08 8.06 -6.73
N VAL A 169 -8.56 7.58 -5.59
CA VAL A 169 -8.96 8.01 -4.24
C VAL A 169 -7.98 9.00 -3.62
N GLY A 170 -7.06 9.57 -4.41
CA GLY A 170 -6.10 10.59 -3.99
C GLY A 170 -4.89 10.04 -3.21
N LEU A 171 -4.61 8.74 -3.30
CA LEU A 171 -3.50 8.10 -2.61
C LEU A 171 -2.29 7.93 -3.54
N THR A 172 -1.12 8.35 -3.07
CA THR A 172 0.16 8.10 -3.75
C THR A 172 0.93 6.99 -3.05
N VAL A 173 1.56 6.10 -3.82
CA VAL A 173 2.44 5.05 -3.29
C VAL A 173 3.82 5.64 -3.02
N GLY A 174 4.22 5.73 -1.76
CA GLY A 174 5.56 6.09 -1.34
C GLY A 174 6.41 4.87 -1.00
N VAL A 175 7.61 4.79 -1.54
CA VAL A 175 8.55 3.68 -1.30
C VAL A 175 9.79 4.22 -0.60
N VAL A 176 10.07 3.68 0.59
CA VAL A 176 11.31 3.95 1.31
C VAL A 176 12.22 2.74 1.14
N ASP A 177 13.41 2.96 0.59
CA ASP A 177 14.44 1.94 0.55
C ASP A 177 14.98 1.74 1.98
N VAL A 178 14.90 0.52 2.47
CA VAL A 178 15.41 0.11 3.79
C VAL A 178 16.41 -1.04 3.66
N GLY A 179 16.92 -1.27 2.46
CA GLY A 179 18.00 -2.20 2.17
C GLY A 179 19.32 -1.72 2.74
N THR A 180 20.14 -2.67 3.19
CA THR A 180 21.55 -2.42 3.48
C THR A 180 22.35 -2.52 2.19
N GLU A 181 23.56 -1.97 2.16
CA GLU A 181 24.49 -2.12 1.03
C GLU A 181 24.72 -3.59 0.67
N LEU A 182 24.77 -4.48 1.67
CA LEU A 182 24.91 -5.92 1.46
C LEU A 182 23.72 -6.53 0.69
N LEU A 183 22.49 -6.12 1.03
CA LEU A 183 21.29 -6.58 0.33
C LEU A 183 21.27 -6.05 -1.11
N GLN A 184 21.61 -4.77 -1.30
CA GLN A 184 21.70 -4.15 -2.61
C GLN A 184 22.76 -4.84 -3.50
N ALA A 185 23.93 -5.14 -2.95
CA ALA A 185 25.00 -5.88 -3.63
C ALA A 185 24.56 -7.31 -4.03
N SER A 186 23.64 -7.91 -3.27
CA SER A 186 23.08 -9.23 -3.54
C SER A 186 21.89 -9.21 -4.51
N GLY A 187 21.54 -8.05 -5.08
CA GLY A 187 20.36 -7.88 -5.92
C GLY A 187 19.02 -8.02 -5.17
N VAL A 188 19.06 -7.92 -3.84
CA VAL A 188 17.90 -8.01 -2.96
C VAL A 188 17.37 -6.60 -2.68
N PHE A 189 16.14 -6.35 -3.10
CA PHE A 189 15.42 -5.13 -2.80
C PHE A 189 14.66 -5.30 -1.50
N ARG A 190 14.91 -4.41 -0.53
CA ARG A 190 14.14 -4.31 0.71
C ARG A 190 13.55 -2.92 0.81
N CYS A 191 12.23 -2.83 0.95
CA CYS A 191 11.55 -1.55 1.01
C CYS A 191 10.46 -1.56 2.09
N SER A 192 10.01 -0.36 2.45
CA SER A 192 8.76 -0.12 3.16
C SER A 192 7.86 0.72 2.26
N VAL A 193 6.63 0.25 2.07
CA VAL A 193 5.62 0.93 1.26
C VAL A 193 4.63 1.67 2.15
N GLN A 194 4.43 2.95 1.84
CA GLN A 194 3.55 3.87 2.53
C GLN A 194 2.49 4.42 1.58
N LEU A 195 1.32 4.73 2.13
CA LEU A 195 0.26 5.44 1.42
C LEU A 195 0.31 6.90 1.82
N LEU A 196 0.39 7.77 0.81
CA LEU A 196 0.71 9.17 0.98
C LEU A 196 -0.43 10.07 0.48
N LEU A 197 -0.67 11.17 1.20
CA LEU A 197 -1.53 12.28 0.83
C LEU A 197 -0.64 13.49 0.52
N CYS A 198 -0.44 13.76 -0.77
CA CYS A 198 0.42 14.85 -1.24
C CYS A 198 -0.43 15.94 -1.91
N ASP A 199 -0.30 17.18 -1.44
CA ASP A 199 -1.15 18.32 -1.83
C ASP A 199 -1.11 18.64 -3.35
N ASP A 200 0.00 18.30 -4.02
CA ASP A 200 0.17 18.51 -5.47
C ASP A 200 -0.70 17.59 -6.35
N GLN A 201 -1.12 16.44 -5.85
CA GLN A 201 -1.96 15.49 -6.60
C GLN A 201 -3.44 15.91 -6.60
N GLN A 202 -3.89 16.51 -5.50
CA GLN A 202 -5.27 16.98 -5.36
C GLN A 202 -5.57 18.12 -6.33
N SER A 203 -4.59 19.02 -6.53
CA SER A 203 -4.65 20.10 -7.52
C SER A 203 -4.70 19.59 -8.97
N ARG A 204 -4.00 18.49 -9.27
CA ARG A 204 -4.01 17.86 -10.61
C ARG A 204 -5.32 17.14 -10.90
N ILE A 205 -5.87 16.40 -9.93
CA ILE A 205 -7.17 15.72 -10.08
C ILE A 205 -8.28 16.76 -10.27
N SER A 206 -8.27 17.85 -9.48
CA SER A 206 -9.22 18.96 -9.67
C SER A 206 -9.06 19.67 -11.02
N ALA A 207 -7.83 19.84 -11.52
CA ALA A 207 -7.58 20.44 -12.83
C ALA A 207 -8.00 19.52 -14.00
N THR A 208 -7.75 18.22 -13.90
CA THR A 208 -8.18 17.25 -14.92
C THR A 208 -9.70 17.07 -14.93
N ALA A 209 -10.35 17.03 -13.76
CA ALA A 209 -11.81 16.99 -13.67
C ALA A 209 -12.46 18.27 -14.22
N ALA A 210 -11.87 19.44 -13.95
CA ALA A 210 -12.33 20.71 -14.52
C ALA A 210 -12.14 20.76 -16.05
N ALA A 211 -11.04 20.22 -16.57
CA ALA A 211 -10.78 20.15 -18.02
C ALA A 211 -11.80 19.24 -18.73
N SER A 212 -12.12 18.06 -18.18
CA SER A 212 -13.12 17.15 -18.74
C SER A 212 -14.54 17.72 -18.71
N LEU A 213 -14.90 18.51 -17.69
CA LEU A 213 -16.18 19.22 -17.64
C LEU A 213 -16.26 20.36 -18.66
N THR A 214 -15.13 21.01 -18.95
CA THR A 214 -15.07 22.09 -19.94
C THR A 214 -15.17 21.55 -21.37
N GLU A 215 -14.53 20.41 -21.68
CA GLU A 215 -14.67 19.74 -22.98
C GLU A 215 -16.08 19.17 -23.22
N ALA A 216 -16.76 18.68 -22.17
CA ALA A 216 -18.15 18.24 -22.27
C ALA A 216 -19.13 19.41 -22.50
N ALA A 217 -18.81 20.61 -22.02
CA ALA A 217 -19.63 21.80 -22.18
C ALA A 217 -19.48 22.49 -23.54
N THR A 218 -18.35 22.30 -24.24
CA THR A 218 -18.12 22.83 -25.61
C THR A 218 -18.55 21.87 -26.72
N ALA A 219 -18.94 20.64 -26.39
CA ALA A 219 -19.45 19.64 -27.33
C ALA A 219 -20.99 19.63 -27.48
N VAL A 220 -21.68 20.62 -26.89
CA VAL A 220 -23.14 20.87 -27.00
C VAL A 220 -23.36 22.20 -27.72
#